data_AF-A0A2D4SHK2-F1
#
_entry.id   AF-A0A2D4SHK2-F1
#
_cell.length_a   1.000
_cell.length_b   1.000
_cell.length_c   1.000
_cell.angle_alpha   90.00
_cell.angle_beta   90.00
_cell.angle_gamma   90.00
#
_symmetry.space_group_name_H-M   'P 1'
#
loop_
_entity.id
_entity.type
_entity.pdbx_description
1 polymer ?
#
loop_
_entity_poly.entity_id
_entity_poly.type
_entity_poly.pdbx_seq_one_letter_code
_entity_poly.pdbx_strand_id
1 'polypeptide(L)'
;MELEYLIKKVNKHFNCDITQNSRERELVMARAVYFWLAKYTSKKSMKKIGAAVGRDHASVVYALSNLDNWIKWDDFFRVDFETLKMIVLSSYETEKITAESLLYKYNNLVIENDVLKKQLKKYQK
;
A
#
# COMPACT_ATOMS: atom_id res chain seq x y z
N MET A 1 6.52 7.19 -7.76
CA MET A 1 6.50 8.41 -6.91
C MET A 1 7.79 8.56 -6.12
N GLU A 2 8.18 9.80 -5.84
CA GLU A 2 9.30 10.10 -4.95
C GLU A 2 8.89 10.05 -3.47
N LEU A 3 9.82 9.61 -2.62
CA LEU A 3 9.54 9.37 -1.18
C LEU A 3 9.22 10.69 -0.45
N GLU A 4 9.93 11.76 -0.78
CA GLU A 4 9.73 13.10 -0.22
C GLU A 4 8.29 13.62 -0.43
N TYR A 5 7.71 13.33 -1.60
CA TYR A 5 6.31 13.69 -1.88
C TYR A 5 5.35 12.94 -0.96
N LEU A 6 5.56 11.64 -0.75
CA LEU A 6 4.73 10.82 0.12
C LEU A 6 4.85 11.25 1.58
N ILE A 7 6.06 11.57 2.06
CA ILE A 7 6.31 12.10 3.41
C ILE A 7 5.49 13.37 3.62
N LYS A 8 5.58 14.34 2.70
CA LYS A 8 4.83 15.60 2.78
C LYS A 8 3.31 15.37 2.80
N LYS A 9 2.80 14.44 2.00
CA LYS A 9 1.36 14.13 1.95
C LYS A 9 0.87 13.49 3.23
N VAL A 10 1.62 12.54 3.78
CA VAL A 10 1.29 11.86 5.04
C VAL A 10 1.36 12.83 6.21
N ASN A 11 2.43 13.60 6.34
CA ASN A 11 2.58 14.62 7.40
C ASN A 11 1.43 15.64 7.37
N LYS A 12 1.04 16.11 6.18
CA LYS A 12 -0.08 17.04 6.03
C LYS A 12 -1.43 16.40 6.41
N HIS A 13 -1.65 15.15 6.07
CA HIS A 13 -2.93 14.47 6.33
C HIS A 13 -3.12 14.14 7.80
N PHE A 14 -2.08 13.60 8.46
CA PHE A 14 -2.12 13.22 9.87
C PHE A 14 -1.65 14.31 10.84
N ASN A 15 -1.35 15.51 10.32
CA ASN A 15 -0.83 16.65 11.08
C ASN A 15 0.34 16.26 12.02
N CYS A 16 1.32 15.53 11.48
CA CYS A 16 2.44 14.97 12.25
C CYS A 16 3.75 15.02 11.46
N ASP A 17 4.87 14.66 12.11
CA ASP A 17 6.16 14.49 11.43
C ASP A 17 6.67 13.05 11.57
N ILE A 18 6.41 12.25 10.52
CA ILE A 18 6.77 10.83 10.50
C ILE A 18 8.28 10.57 10.55
N THR A 19 9.13 11.58 10.40
CA THR A 19 10.60 11.44 10.53
C THR A 19 11.09 11.44 11.98
N GLN A 20 10.26 11.93 12.92
CA GLN A 20 10.63 12.01 14.33
C GLN A 20 10.93 10.64 14.93
N ASN A 21 11.79 10.56 15.94
CA ASN A 21 12.06 9.31 16.65
C ASN A 21 11.08 9.07 17.81
N SER A 22 9.79 8.88 17.52
CA SER A 22 8.77 8.54 18.53
C SER A 22 8.00 7.26 18.19
N ARG A 23 7.64 6.52 19.24
CA ARG A 23 6.83 5.29 19.20
C ARG A 23 5.36 5.52 19.56
N GLU A 24 4.94 6.77 19.70
CA GLU A 24 3.53 7.14 19.84
C GLU A 24 2.70 6.46 18.74
N ARG A 25 1.55 5.91 19.14
CA ARG A 25 0.77 4.98 18.32
C ARG A 25 0.36 5.64 17.01
N GLU A 26 -0.16 6.86 17.10
CA GLU A 26 -0.64 7.70 16.02
C GLU A 26 0.47 7.92 14.98
N LEU A 27 1.69 8.22 15.46
CA LEU A 27 2.84 8.44 14.61
C LEU A 27 3.37 7.16 13.96
N VAL A 28 3.32 6.03 14.67
CA VAL A 28 3.66 4.70 14.13
C VAL A 28 2.65 4.30 13.04
N MET A 29 1.36 4.55 13.26
CA MET A 29 0.30 4.29 12.30
C MET A 29 0.42 5.19 11.06
N ALA A 30 0.71 6.49 11.23
CA ALA A 30 0.99 7.39 10.11
C ALA A 30 2.21 6.94 9.28
N ARG A 31 3.29 6.48 9.93
CA ARG A 31 4.44 5.87 9.21
C ARG A 31 4.04 4.62 8.43
N ALA A 32 3.16 3.79 8.98
CA ALA A 32 2.69 2.59 8.29
C ALA A 32 1.91 2.92 7.02
N VAL A 33 1.12 4.00 7.03
CA VAL A 33 0.47 4.51 5.82
C VAL A 33 1.52 4.96 4.79
N TYR A 34 2.54 5.71 5.20
CA TYR A 34 3.67 6.06 4.34
C TYR A 34 4.36 4.82 3.76
N PHE A 35 4.65 3.80 4.57
CA PHE A 35 5.30 2.57 4.12
C PHE A 35 4.47 1.81 3.09
N TRP A 36 3.16 1.71 3.30
CA TRP A 36 2.25 1.10 2.34
C TRP A 36 2.26 1.86 1.02
N LEU A 37 2.05 3.18 1.07
CA LEU A 37 2.07 4.02 -0.14
C LEU A 37 3.39 3.89 -0.89
N ALA A 38 4.52 4.00 -0.18
CA ALA A 38 5.85 3.91 -0.78
C ALA A 38 6.11 2.52 -1.39
N LYS A 39 5.65 1.45 -0.74
CA LYS A 39 5.80 0.08 -1.23
C LYS A 39 5.03 -0.17 -2.54
N TYR A 40 3.84 0.42 -2.69
CA TYR A 40 2.96 0.15 -3.83
C TYR A 40 3.00 1.23 -4.93
N THR A 41 3.55 2.42 -4.66
CA THR A 41 3.61 3.54 -5.64
C THR A 41 5.04 3.94 -6.02
N SER A 42 6.06 3.28 -5.47
CA SER A 42 7.46 3.52 -5.79
C SER A 42 8.21 2.23 -6.11
N LYS A 43 9.35 2.36 -6.82
CA LYS A 43 10.28 1.24 -7.10
C LYS A 43 11.41 1.15 -6.06
N LYS A 44 11.27 1.79 -4.90
CA LYS A 44 12.34 1.87 -3.88
C LYS A 44 12.32 0.61 -2.99
N SER A 45 13.49 0.17 -2.54
CA SER A 45 13.59 -0.98 -1.62
C SER A 45 13.09 -0.63 -0.22
N MET A 46 12.67 -1.62 0.57
CA MET A 46 12.24 -1.42 1.96
C MET A 46 13.32 -0.71 2.80
N LYS A 47 14.60 -1.01 2.55
CA LYS A 47 15.73 -0.30 3.17
C LYS A 47 15.71 1.19 2.85
N LYS A 48 15.50 1.58 1.59
CA LYS A 48 15.42 2.99 1.18
C LYS A 48 14.15 3.67 1.71
N ILE A 49 13.03 2.96 1.71
CA ILE A 49 11.74 3.46 2.23
C ILE A 49 11.86 3.80 3.72
N GLY A 50 12.37 2.87 4.53
CA GLY A 50 12.59 3.09 5.95
C GLY A 50 13.59 4.21 6.22
N ALA A 51 14.73 4.19 5.51
CA ALA A 51 15.80 5.18 5.72
C ALA A 51 15.32 6.62 5.48
N ALA A 52 14.41 6.85 4.53
CA ALA A 52 13.85 8.17 4.24
C ALA A 52 13.06 8.79 5.42
N VAL A 53 12.66 7.98 6.40
CA VAL A 53 11.99 8.45 7.64
C VAL A 53 12.74 8.02 8.90
N GLY A 54 14.05 7.75 8.78
CA GLY A 54 14.91 7.40 9.92
C GLY A 54 14.61 6.03 10.53
N ARG A 55 14.09 5.08 9.74
CA ARG A 55 13.73 3.72 10.19
C ARG A 55 14.49 2.63 9.44
N ASP A 56 14.59 1.46 10.06
CA ASP A 56 15.15 0.28 9.41
C ASP A 56 14.10 -0.45 8.55
N HIS A 57 14.58 -1.39 7.74
CA HIS A 57 13.72 -2.22 6.90
C HIS A 57 12.80 -3.14 7.73
N ALA A 58 13.21 -3.53 8.95
CA ALA A 58 12.42 -4.38 9.84
C ALA A 58 11.15 -3.65 10.32
N SER A 59 11.26 -2.35 10.60
CA SER A 59 10.14 -1.46 10.95
C SER A 59 9.13 -1.37 9.80
N VAL A 60 9.62 -1.32 8.56
CA VAL A 60 8.77 -1.34 7.36
C VAL A 60 7.99 -2.65 7.27
N VAL A 61 8.68 -3.79 7.42
CA VAL A 61 8.04 -5.11 7.39
C VAL A 61 7.01 -5.25 8.50
N TYR A 62 7.39 -4.92 9.73
CA TYR A 62 6.50 -4.98 10.89
C TYR A 62 5.23 -4.16 10.67
N ALA A 63 5.36 -2.90 10.26
CA ALA A 63 4.22 -2.03 10.00
C ALA A 63 3.29 -2.60 8.91
N LEU A 64 3.84 -3.07 7.79
CA LEU A 64 3.05 -3.65 6.70
C LEU A 64 2.31 -4.93 7.13
N SER A 65 2.95 -5.80 7.94
CA SER A 65 2.32 -7.02 8.44
C SER A 65 1.19 -6.78 9.44
N ASN A 66 1.19 -5.64 10.14
CA ASN A 66 0.18 -5.32 11.13
C ASN A 66 -0.92 -4.37 10.61
N LEU A 67 -0.69 -3.70 9.47
CA LEU A 67 -1.57 -2.67 8.94
C LEU A 67 -3.02 -3.15 8.74
N ASP A 68 -3.21 -4.35 8.19
CA ASP A 68 -4.55 -4.91 7.96
C ASP A 68 -5.34 -5.09 9.27
N ASN A 69 -4.67 -5.51 10.34
CA ASN A 69 -5.29 -5.62 11.65
C ASN A 69 -5.65 -4.24 12.21
N TRP A 70 -4.77 -3.24 12.05
CA TRP A 70 -5.04 -1.88 12.52
C TRP A 70 -6.25 -1.26 11.80
N ILE A 71 -6.31 -1.41 10.47
CA ILE A 71 -7.44 -0.97 9.66
C ILE A 71 -8.75 -1.69 10.03
N LYS A 72 -8.65 -2.97 10.40
CA LYS A 72 -9.81 -3.78 10.78
C LYS A 72 -10.44 -3.32 12.10
N TRP A 73 -9.61 -2.94 13.08
CA TRP A 73 -10.07 -2.68 14.46
C TRP A 73 -10.22 -1.20 14.80
N ASP A 74 -9.71 -0.31 13.96
CA ASP A 74 -9.75 1.14 14.17
C ASP A 74 -10.45 1.82 12.98
N ASP A 75 -11.75 2.09 13.15
CA ASP A 75 -12.61 2.66 12.11
C ASP A 75 -12.14 4.04 11.65
N PHE A 76 -11.67 4.88 12.58
CA PHE A 76 -11.16 6.22 12.26
C PHE A 76 -9.87 6.11 11.44
N PHE A 77 -8.94 5.27 11.88
CA PHE A 77 -7.72 5.03 11.13
C PHE A 77 -7.97 4.45 9.74
N ARG A 78 -8.95 3.55 9.58
CA ARG A 78 -9.36 3.04 8.26
C ARG A 78 -9.80 4.17 7.34
N VAL A 79 -10.63 5.09 7.84
CA VAL A 79 -11.13 6.22 7.05
C VAL A 79 -9.97 7.12 6.62
N ASP A 80 -9.05 7.46 7.53
CA ASP A 80 -7.87 8.26 7.20
C ASP A 80 -6.98 7.56 6.15
N PHE A 81 -6.70 6.28 6.37
CA PHE A 81 -5.91 5.47 5.44
C PHE A 81 -6.51 5.44 4.03
N GLU A 82 -7.80 5.09 3.89
CA GLU A 82 -8.45 5.00 2.59
C GLU A 82 -8.59 6.38 1.92
N THR A 83 -8.83 7.43 2.70
CA THR A 83 -8.87 8.81 2.19
C THR A 83 -7.54 9.22 1.58
N LEU A 84 -6.44 9.06 2.32
CA LEU A 84 -5.12 9.42 1.81
C LEU A 84 -4.70 8.53 0.64
N LYS A 85 -5.00 7.24 0.71
CA LYS A 85 -4.75 6.28 -0.37
C LYS A 85 -5.47 6.71 -1.65
N MET A 86 -6.75 7.09 -1.57
CA MET A 86 -7.50 7.59 -2.73
C MET A 86 -6.89 8.88 -3.30
N ILE A 87 -6.53 9.83 -2.44
CA ILE A 87 -5.91 11.10 -2.87
C ILE A 87 -4.57 10.85 -3.59
N VAL A 88 -3.72 9.97 -3.05
CA VAL A 88 -2.41 9.69 -3.63
C VAL A 88 -2.54 8.87 -4.90
N LEU A 89 -3.40 7.84 -4.92
CA LEU A 89 -3.57 6.96 -6.09
C LEU A 89 -4.34 7.62 -7.24
N SER A 90 -5.28 8.53 -6.97
CA SER A 90 -5.93 9.31 -8.05
C SER A 90 -4.94 10.24 -8.77
N SER A 91 -3.93 10.73 -8.05
CA SER A 91 -2.82 11.50 -8.63
C SER A 91 -1.70 10.63 -9.21
N TYR A 92 -1.72 9.33 -8.94
CA TYR A 92 -0.80 8.38 -9.52
C TYR A 92 -1.30 8.06 -10.91
N GLU A 93 -0.61 8.55 -11.94
CA GLU A 93 -0.81 8.06 -13.31
C GLU A 93 -0.79 6.53 -13.24
N THR A 94 -1.96 5.91 -13.40
CA THR A 94 -1.98 4.62 -14.05
C THR A 94 -1.27 4.88 -15.37
N GLU A 95 -0.26 4.08 -15.70
CA GLU A 95 0.04 3.88 -17.12
C GLU A 95 -1.33 3.77 -17.79
N LYS A 96 -1.68 4.66 -18.72
CA LYS A 96 -2.94 4.55 -19.45
C LYS A 96 -2.93 3.16 -20.07
N ILE A 97 -3.58 2.21 -19.39
CA ILE A 97 -3.69 0.85 -19.88
C ILE A 97 -4.53 1.02 -21.13
N THR A 98 -3.92 0.77 -22.28
CA THR A 98 -4.65 0.81 -23.54
C THR A 98 -5.78 -0.22 -23.46
N ALA A 99 -6.86 0.01 -24.20
CA ALA A 99 -7.97 -0.94 -24.25
C ALA A 99 -7.47 -2.36 -24.58
N GLU A 100 -6.44 -2.49 -25.43
CA GLU A 100 -5.82 -3.78 -25.74
C GLU A 100 -5.13 -4.43 -24.54
N SER A 101 -4.36 -3.68 -23.76
CA SER A 101 -3.67 -4.22 -22.59
C SER A 101 -4.65 -4.67 -21.50
N LEU A 102 -5.76 -3.94 -21.34
CA LEU A 102 -6.84 -4.33 -20.41
C LEU A 102 -7.53 -5.61 -20.89
N LEU A 103 -7.88 -5.68 -22.18
CA LEU A 103 -8.54 -6.84 -22.77
C LEU A 103 -7.66 -8.08 -22.66
N TYR A 104 -6.36 -7.95 -22.92
CA TYR A 104 -5.40 -9.05 -22.78
C TYR A 104 -5.35 -9.58 -21.34
N LYS A 105 -5.24 -8.69 -20.34
CA LYS A 105 -5.25 -9.08 -18.92
C LYS A 105 -6.56 -9.76 -18.53
N TYR A 106 -7.70 -9.24 -18.99
CA TYR A 106 -9.01 -9.82 -18.74
C TYR A 106 -9.14 -11.23 -19.33
N ASN A 107 -8.73 -11.42 -20.59
CA ASN A 107 -8.78 -12.72 -21.25
C ASN A 107 -7.91 -13.75 -20.53
N ASN A 108 -6.70 -13.37 -20.11
CA ASN A 108 -5.82 -14.25 -19.33
C ASN A 108 -6.47 -14.66 -18.01
N LEU A 109 -7.06 -13.71 -17.29
CA LEU A 109 -7.79 -13.96 -16.04
C LEU A 109 -8.95 -14.95 -16.23
N VAL A 110 -9.73 -14.80 -17.31
CA VAL A 110 -10.84 -15.72 -17.63
C VAL A 110 -10.32 -17.14 -17.88
N ILE A 111 -9.25 -17.28 -18.66
CA ILE A 111 -8.63 -18.58 -18.95
C ILE A 111 -8.14 -19.23 -17.66
N GLU A 112 -7.43 -18.48 -16.82
CA GLU A 112 -6.89 -18.96 -15.55
C GLU A 112 -8.01 -19.41 -14.59
N ASN A 113 -9.11 -18.64 -14.53
CA ASN A 113 -10.29 -18.99 -13.75
C ASN A 113 -10.93 -20.31 -14.21
N ASP A 114 -11.02 -20.52 -15.53
CA ASP A 114 -11.53 -21.76 -16.11
C ASP A 114 -10.65 -22.96 -15.79
N VAL A 115 -9.33 -22.78 -15.83
CA VAL A 115 -8.36 -23.81 -15.42
C VAL A 115 -8.54 -24.14 -13.94
N LEU A 116 -8.63 -23.14 -13.07
CA LEU A 116 -8.84 -23.31 -11.64
C LEU A 116 -10.15 -24.03 -11.34
N LYS A 117 -11.26 -23.68 -11.99
CA LYS A 117 -12.55 -24.36 -11.86
C LYS A 117 -12.46 -25.84 -12.25
N LYS A 118 -11.74 -26.17 -13.32
CA LYS A 118 -11.52 -27.56 -13.75
C LYS A 118 -10.67 -28.33 -12.73
N GLN A 119 -9.65 -27.70 -12.16
CA GLN A 119 -8.83 -28.30 -11.11
C GLN A 119 -9.65 -28.55 -9.84
N LEU A 120 -10.44 -27.57 -9.37
CA LEU A 120 -11.31 -27.71 -8.21
C LEU A 120 -12.31 -28.87 -8.36
N LYS A 121 -12.89 -29.06 -9.55
CA LYS A 121 -13.74 -30.22 -9.84
C LYS A 121 -13.02 -31.57 -9.73
N LYS A 122 -11.71 -31.63 -9.95
CA LYS A 122 -10.93 -32.86 -9.77
C LYS A 122 -10.70 -33.20 -8.29
N TYR A 123 -10.64 -32.20 -7.42
CA TYR A 123 -10.43 -32.38 -5.97
C TYR A 123 -11.75 -32.57 -5.18
N GLN A 124 -12.91 -32.42 -5.83
CA GLN A 124 -14.23 -32.68 -5.24
C GLN A 124 -14.79 -34.07 -5.58
N LYS A 125 -13.96 -34.96 -6.12
CA LYS A 125 -14.20 -36.40 -6.26
C LYS A 125 -13.35 -37.15 -5.25
#